data_AF-A0AAU9FFC4-F1
#
_entry.id   AF-A0AAU9FFC4-F1
#
_cell.length_a   1.000
_cell.length_b   1.000
_cell.length_c   1.000
_cell.angle_alpha   90.00
_cell.angle_beta   90.00
_cell.angle_gamma   90.00
#
_symmetry.space_group_name_H-M   'P 1'
#
loop_
_entity.id
_entity.type
_entity.pdbx_description
1 polymer ?
#
loop_
_entity_poly.entity_id
_entity_poly.type
_entity_poly.pdbx_seq_one_letter_code
_entity_poly.pdbx_strand_id
1 'polypeptide(L)'
;MTPNIEEDAWRVSGISETYPSYRQHPLVSAESWLKGKHLDDGAEGLWRINDKLYDLSDFAKRHPGGAYWIECTRGTDITEPFESHHIEDRARHMLSKFEVREAAQPRNYKFTLDQNGFYMTLKRRVREKLRKINYSPTKKTDLYHSGILASVFILSWIGTAYSSYLAKALAGLTLCYLANSAHNYFHQRDNWRMYTFNLTLMNFRNWRISHALSHHVYPNSLHDLELSMFEPFLCWVPSPHYAGRVKRWISVVISPIFYVFSFSVAFLQRVVASLSKENLMYWDDLIPITLPLFLYLTTGVGLSAALWSWLHVLAVGAFFFGFIGLTAAHHDPRILHDGDAQRKDRDWGLYQLDTIIDRRDVKWSHLLVLTHFGDHALHHLFPTLDHGVLRHLYPELNQTMQEFDGELREMNHWGHIKGQTQQLLRMEANPVPPGSSKKFN
;
A
#
# COMPACT_ATOMS: atom_id res chain seq x y z
N MET A 1 21.83 16.10 25.09
CA MET A 1 20.82 17.16 25.15
C MET A 1 19.56 16.52 25.70
N THR A 2 19.07 16.97 26.84
CA THR A 2 17.74 16.59 27.32
C THR A 2 16.73 17.04 26.26
N PRO A 3 15.87 16.13 25.72
CA PRO A 3 14.83 16.52 24.78
C PRO A 3 13.95 17.57 25.45
N ASN A 4 13.69 18.66 24.73
CA ASN A 4 12.86 19.75 25.22
C ASN A 4 11.41 19.21 25.24
N ILE A 5 10.93 18.78 26.41
CA ILE A 5 9.69 17.99 26.57
C ILE A 5 8.47 18.71 25.96
N GLU A 6 8.47 20.04 25.90
CA GLU A 6 7.40 20.85 25.29
C GLU A 6 7.46 20.90 23.74
N GLU A 7 8.64 20.81 23.10
CA GLU A 7 8.76 20.91 21.63
C GLU A 7 8.29 19.64 20.89
N ASP A 8 8.28 18.50 21.57
CA ASP A 8 7.96 17.19 20.98
C ASP A 8 6.58 16.64 21.39
N ALA A 9 5.78 17.37 22.18
CA ALA A 9 4.49 16.90 22.68
C ALA A 9 3.46 16.54 21.57
N TRP A 10 3.64 17.06 20.36
CA TRP A 10 2.78 16.76 19.19
C TRP A 10 3.18 15.46 18.47
N ARG A 11 4.36 14.90 18.77
CA ARG A 11 4.90 13.69 18.15
C ARG A 11 4.35 12.43 18.82
N VAL A 12 3.03 12.25 18.74
CA VAL A 12 2.34 11.12 19.34
C VAL A 12 1.75 10.25 18.24
N SER A 13 2.07 8.95 18.25
CA SER A 13 1.39 7.97 17.38
C SER A 13 0.19 7.38 18.10
N GLY A 14 -0.89 7.17 17.33
CA GLY A 14 -2.07 6.47 17.82
C GLY A 14 -1.83 4.98 18.01
N ILE A 15 -0.87 4.38 17.29
CA ILE A 15 -0.72 2.92 17.17
C ILE A 15 0.58 2.37 17.76
N SER A 16 1.54 3.22 18.14
CA SER A 16 2.81 2.80 18.74
C SER A 16 3.16 3.57 20.02
N GLU A 17 4.10 3.05 20.79
CA GLU A 17 4.64 3.71 21.99
C GLU A 17 5.60 4.85 21.63
N THR A 18 6.41 4.66 20.59
CA THR A 18 7.35 5.68 20.11
C THR A 18 6.85 6.36 18.84
N TYR A 19 7.29 7.61 18.63
CA TYR A 19 7.15 8.27 17.34
C TYR A 19 8.08 7.60 16.32
N PRO A 20 7.60 7.25 15.11
CA PRO A 20 8.43 6.52 14.14
C PRO A 20 9.70 7.30 13.79
N SER A 21 10.86 6.71 14.06
CA SER A 21 12.16 7.37 13.91
C SER A 21 12.48 7.70 12.45
N TYR A 22 11.97 6.90 11.49
CA TYR A 22 12.18 7.14 10.06
C TYR A 22 11.68 8.50 9.58
N ARG A 23 10.66 9.08 10.23
CA ARG A 23 10.10 10.38 9.86
C ARG A 23 11.03 11.55 10.14
N GLN A 24 12.06 11.34 10.95
CA GLN A 24 13.11 12.32 11.23
C GLN A 24 14.23 12.27 10.17
N HIS A 25 14.19 11.28 9.27
CA HIS A 25 15.20 11.12 8.25
C HIS A 25 15.02 12.17 7.12
N PRO A 26 16.10 12.81 6.62
CA PRO A 26 15.99 13.87 5.61
C PRO A 26 15.35 13.43 4.28
N LEU A 27 15.47 12.14 3.95
CA LEU A 27 14.82 11.52 2.80
C LEU A 27 13.96 10.35 3.29
N VAL A 28 12.65 10.50 3.20
CA VAL A 28 11.70 9.44 3.52
C VAL A 28 11.64 8.47 2.33
N SER A 29 12.05 7.22 2.56
CA SER A 29 12.08 6.13 1.57
C SER A 29 11.82 4.78 2.22
N ALA A 30 11.71 3.73 1.40
CA ALA A 30 11.59 2.35 1.87
C ALA A 30 12.76 1.95 2.79
N GLU A 31 13.98 2.38 2.45
CA GLU A 31 15.19 2.11 3.22
C GLU A 31 15.22 2.87 4.54
N SER A 32 14.82 4.15 4.55
CA SER A 32 14.74 4.89 5.82
C SER A 32 13.65 4.31 6.73
N TRP A 33 12.54 3.84 6.15
CA TRP A 33 11.45 3.19 6.88
C TRP A 33 11.90 1.90 7.55
N LEU A 34 12.58 1.01 6.80
CA LEU A 34 13.16 -0.22 7.36
C LEU A 34 14.22 0.08 8.44
N LYS A 35 15.09 1.07 8.21
CA LYS A 35 16.09 1.51 9.20
C LYS A 35 15.42 2.04 10.47
N GLY A 36 14.33 2.80 10.33
CA GLY A 36 13.56 3.29 11.49
C GLY A 36 12.91 2.16 12.27
N LYS A 37 12.24 1.22 11.58
CA LYS A 37 11.69 0.02 12.23
C LYS A 37 12.74 -0.82 12.94
N HIS A 38 13.93 -0.95 12.37
CA HIS A 38 15.03 -1.66 13.03
C HIS A 38 15.40 -1.05 14.39
N LEU A 39 15.32 0.28 14.50
CA LEU A 39 15.56 1.00 15.75
C LEU A 39 14.37 0.91 16.71
N ASP A 40 13.15 0.98 16.17
CA ASP A 40 11.93 1.19 16.96
C ASP A 40 11.29 -0.13 17.45
N ASP A 41 11.45 -1.24 16.73
CA ASP A 41 10.66 -2.46 16.93
C ASP A 41 11.17 -3.39 18.05
N GLY A 42 12.39 -3.17 18.53
CA GLY A 42 13.00 -4.00 19.57
C GLY A 42 13.18 -5.46 19.15
N ALA A 43 13.43 -5.73 17.87
CA ALA A 43 13.61 -7.09 17.34
C ALA A 43 15.04 -7.64 17.46
N GLU A 44 15.97 -6.88 18.06
CA GLU A 44 17.34 -7.30 18.42
C GLU A 44 18.15 -7.91 17.27
N GLY A 45 17.94 -7.43 16.03
CA GLY A 45 18.62 -7.94 14.83
C GLY A 45 18.07 -9.28 14.29
N LEU A 46 17.02 -9.81 14.91
CA LEU A 46 16.27 -11.01 14.52
C LEU A 46 14.88 -10.61 13.99
N TRP A 47 14.05 -11.60 13.66
CA TRP A 47 12.65 -11.36 13.29
C TRP A 47 11.78 -11.52 14.53
N ARG A 48 11.01 -10.48 14.87
CA ARG A 48 10.09 -10.54 16.02
C ARG A 48 8.67 -10.89 15.56
N ILE A 49 8.06 -11.87 16.21
CA ILE A 49 6.64 -12.22 16.06
C ILE A 49 6.05 -12.36 17.47
N ASN A 50 5.12 -11.47 17.81
CA ASN A 50 4.66 -11.20 19.18
C ASN A 50 5.85 -10.87 20.08
N ASP A 51 6.00 -11.57 21.20
CA ASP A 51 7.08 -11.35 22.15
C ASP A 51 8.30 -12.25 21.92
N LYS A 52 8.31 -13.03 20.82
CA LYS A 52 9.37 -13.98 20.51
C LYS A 52 10.24 -13.53 19.35
N LEU A 53 11.51 -13.91 19.42
CA LEU A 53 12.52 -13.68 18.39
C LEU A 53 12.89 -14.98 17.68
N TYR A 54 12.99 -14.90 16.35
CA TYR A 54 13.26 -16.03 15.48
C TYR A 54 14.45 -15.75 14.58
N ASP A 55 15.27 -16.76 14.30
CA ASP A 55 16.30 -16.70 13.25
C ASP A 55 15.79 -17.37 11.97
N LEU A 56 15.41 -16.55 10.99
CA LEU A 56 14.89 -16.98 9.71
C LEU A 56 15.94 -16.95 8.59
N SER A 57 17.22 -16.72 8.91
CA SER A 57 18.30 -16.52 7.92
C SER A 57 18.41 -17.69 6.93
N ASP A 58 18.48 -18.92 7.45
CA ASP A 58 18.54 -20.14 6.63
C ASP A 58 17.21 -20.52 5.98
N PHE A 59 16.10 -19.94 6.46
CA PHE A 59 14.77 -20.19 5.92
C PHE A 59 14.45 -19.27 4.75
N ALA A 60 15.02 -18.07 4.68
CA ALA A 60 14.71 -17.05 3.67
C ALA A 60 14.65 -17.61 2.24
N LYS A 61 15.69 -18.31 1.80
CA LYS A 61 15.79 -18.89 0.44
C LYS A 61 14.76 -20.00 0.16
N ARG A 62 14.16 -20.57 1.21
CA ARG A 62 13.14 -21.65 1.13
C ARG A 62 11.73 -21.13 1.38
N HIS A 63 11.57 -19.85 1.68
CA HIS A 63 10.28 -19.25 1.96
C HIS A 63 9.37 -19.33 0.72
N PRO A 64 8.19 -19.97 0.79
CA PRO A 64 7.32 -20.14 -0.37
C PRO A 64 6.84 -18.85 -1.03
N GLY A 65 6.80 -17.73 -0.27
CA GLY A 65 6.44 -16.41 -0.78
C GLY A 65 7.58 -15.64 -1.45
N GLY A 66 8.82 -16.15 -1.37
CA GLY A 66 10.03 -15.48 -1.86
C GLY A 66 10.94 -15.01 -0.72
N ALA A 67 12.26 -15.02 -0.96
CA ALA A 67 13.27 -14.68 0.03
C ALA A 67 13.26 -13.21 0.42
N TYR A 68 12.89 -12.34 -0.53
CA TYR A 68 12.86 -10.88 -0.37
C TYR A 68 12.16 -10.44 0.92
N TRP A 69 10.98 -10.99 1.21
CA TRP A 69 10.17 -10.64 2.38
C TRP A 69 10.88 -10.91 3.71
N ILE A 70 11.68 -11.97 3.77
CA ILE A 70 12.42 -12.33 4.98
C ILE A 70 13.69 -11.48 5.06
N GLU A 71 14.42 -11.35 3.95
CA GLU A 71 15.68 -10.62 3.88
C GLU A 71 15.51 -9.13 4.21
N CYS A 72 14.48 -8.47 3.66
CA CYS A 72 14.29 -7.02 3.86
C CYS A 72 13.73 -6.66 5.24
N THR A 73 13.07 -7.60 5.93
CA THR A 73 12.47 -7.39 7.28
C THR A 73 13.36 -7.89 8.41
N ARG A 74 14.61 -8.25 8.12
CA ARG A 74 15.54 -8.67 9.17
C ARG A 74 15.70 -7.54 10.20
N GLY A 75 15.56 -7.89 11.47
CA GLY A 75 15.70 -6.93 12.55
C GLY A 75 14.46 -6.06 12.77
N THR A 76 13.27 -6.45 12.27
CA THR A 76 12.00 -5.74 12.51
C THR A 76 10.96 -6.64 13.19
N ASP A 77 9.93 -6.02 13.75
CA ASP A 77 8.71 -6.69 14.18
C ASP A 77 7.82 -6.93 12.96
N ILE A 78 7.57 -8.21 12.69
CA ILE A 78 6.79 -8.71 11.56
C ILE A 78 5.51 -9.41 12.03
N THR A 79 5.00 -9.11 13.22
CA THR A 79 3.80 -9.75 13.77
C THR A 79 2.57 -9.57 12.88
N GLU A 80 2.18 -8.33 12.58
CA GLU A 80 1.01 -8.06 11.74
C GLU A 80 1.22 -8.55 10.29
N PRO A 81 2.37 -8.32 9.62
CA PRO A 81 2.68 -8.94 8.34
C PRO A 81 2.59 -10.47 8.36
N PHE A 82 3.11 -11.12 9.40
CA PHE A 82 3.05 -12.58 9.54
C PHE A 82 1.60 -13.05 9.60
N GLU A 83 0.77 -12.41 10.42
CA GLU A 83 -0.64 -12.79 10.55
C GLU A 83 -1.44 -12.53 9.28
N SER A 84 -1.24 -11.40 8.60
CA SER A 84 -2.02 -11.03 7.41
C SER A 84 -1.64 -11.82 6.15
N HIS A 85 -0.37 -12.22 6.04
CA HIS A 85 0.12 -12.94 4.86
C HIS A 85 -0.01 -14.46 4.98
N HIS A 86 -0.10 -15.01 6.20
CA HIS A 86 -0.23 -16.45 6.44
C HIS A 86 -1.62 -16.82 6.97
N ILE A 87 -2.53 -17.15 6.05
CA ILE A 87 -3.90 -17.56 6.43
C ILE A 87 -3.92 -18.95 7.07
N GLU A 88 -3.15 -19.91 6.56
CA GLU A 88 -3.05 -21.28 7.10
C GLU A 88 -2.11 -21.37 8.32
N ASP A 89 -2.36 -22.34 9.21
CA ASP A 89 -1.57 -22.50 10.45
C ASP A 89 -0.20 -23.18 10.25
N ARG A 90 0.08 -23.68 9.04
CA ARG A 90 1.34 -24.36 8.72
C ARG A 90 2.57 -23.51 9.03
N ALA A 91 2.53 -22.21 8.73
CA ALA A 91 3.63 -21.30 9.01
C ALA A 91 3.87 -21.21 10.53
N ARG A 92 2.80 -21.07 11.31
CA ARG A 92 2.87 -21.04 12.78
C ARG A 92 3.47 -22.33 13.36
N HIS A 93 3.05 -23.49 12.86
CA HIS A 93 3.61 -24.77 13.32
C HIS A 93 5.09 -24.94 12.97
N MET A 94 5.58 -24.28 11.93
CA MET A 94 7.00 -24.33 11.55
C MET A 94 7.87 -23.34 12.34
N LEU A 95 7.31 -22.25 12.85
CA LEU A 95 8.05 -21.18 13.53
C LEU A 95 8.86 -21.67 14.74
N SER A 96 8.36 -22.64 15.49
CA SER A 96 9.03 -23.16 16.70
C SER A 96 10.43 -23.71 16.43
N LYS A 97 10.74 -24.11 15.19
CA LYS A 97 12.06 -24.59 14.78
C LYS A 97 13.11 -23.49 14.68
N PHE A 98 12.67 -22.24 14.59
CA PHE A 98 13.50 -21.05 14.38
C PHE A 98 13.50 -20.14 15.60
N GLU A 99 12.75 -20.47 16.65
CA GLU A 99 12.66 -19.69 17.88
C GLU A 99 14.02 -19.67 18.57
N VAL A 100 14.47 -18.47 18.95
CA VAL A 100 15.74 -18.26 19.65
C VAL A 100 15.50 -17.95 21.13
N ARG A 101 14.64 -16.96 21.42
CA ARG A 101 14.31 -16.48 22.76
C ARG A 101 13.13 -15.51 22.75
N GLU A 102 12.63 -15.15 23.93
CA GLU A 102 11.75 -14.00 24.14
C GLU A 102 12.52 -12.68 23.92
N ALA A 103 11.83 -11.64 23.47
CA ALA A 103 12.36 -10.30 23.30
C ALA A 103 12.56 -9.62 24.67
N ALA A 104 13.61 -8.81 24.79
CA ALA A 104 13.98 -8.16 26.04
C ALA A 104 13.04 -7.02 26.45
N GLN A 105 12.30 -6.44 25.49
CA GLN A 105 11.41 -5.30 25.70
C GLN A 105 10.01 -5.57 25.14
N PRO A 106 8.97 -4.91 25.68
CA PRO A 106 7.62 -4.95 25.10
C PRO A 106 7.60 -4.54 23.62
N ARG A 107 6.53 -4.91 22.92
CA ARG A 107 6.33 -4.48 21.53
C ARG A 107 6.13 -2.97 21.46
N ASN A 108 6.59 -2.37 20.36
CA ASN A 108 6.32 -0.96 20.09
C ASN A 108 4.85 -0.72 19.68
N TYR A 109 4.22 -1.71 19.03
CA TYR A 109 2.86 -1.57 18.49
C TYR A 109 1.78 -1.93 19.53
N LYS A 110 0.69 -1.16 19.52
CA LYS A 110 -0.45 -1.26 20.44
C LYS A 110 -1.57 -2.18 19.93
N PHE A 111 -1.41 -2.79 18.75
CA PHE A 111 -2.42 -3.65 18.16
C PHE A 111 -2.59 -4.95 18.92
N THR A 112 -3.84 -5.42 18.97
CA THR A 112 -4.19 -6.74 19.47
C THR A 112 -4.53 -7.67 18.31
N LEU A 113 -4.07 -8.91 18.46
CA LEU A 113 -4.38 -10.05 17.58
C LEU A 113 -4.92 -11.18 18.47
N ASP A 114 -5.88 -10.83 19.34
CA ASP A 114 -6.51 -11.77 20.27
C ASP A 114 -7.14 -12.92 19.47
N GLN A 115 -6.95 -14.16 19.93
CA GLN A 115 -7.51 -15.33 19.28
C GLN A 115 -9.05 -15.26 19.21
N ASN A 116 -9.71 -14.63 20.17
CA ASN A 116 -11.15 -14.39 20.17
C ASN A 116 -11.52 -12.97 19.68
N GLY A 117 -10.54 -12.20 19.21
CA GLY A 117 -10.76 -10.91 18.55
C GLY A 117 -11.36 -11.04 17.16
N PHE A 118 -11.70 -9.90 16.56
CA PHE A 118 -12.35 -9.84 15.25
C PHE A 118 -11.45 -10.43 14.17
N TYR A 119 -10.19 -9.98 14.07
CA TYR A 119 -9.32 -10.40 12.98
C TYR A 119 -9.06 -11.91 12.99
N MET A 120 -8.70 -12.47 14.14
CA MET A 120 -8.39 -13.90 14.24
C MET A 120 -9.63 -14.77 14.04
N THR A 121 -10.81 -14.30 14.44
CA THR A 121 -12.08 -14.96 14.13
C THR A 121 -12.37 -14.96 12.63
N LEU A 122 -12.22 -13.82 11.96
CA LEU A 122 -12.38 -13.72 10.51
C LEU A 122 -11.38 -14.61 9.77
N LYS A 123 -10.10 -14.57 10.15
CA LYS A 123 -9.02 -15.37 9.57
C LYS A 123 -9.31 -16.88 9.62
N ARG A 124 -9.84 -17.39 10.74
CA ARG A 124 -10.27 -18.80 10.85
C ARG A 124 -11.42 -19.13 9.89
N ARG A 125 -12.44 -18.27 9.80
CA ARG A 125 -13.58 -18.46 8.88
C ARG A 125 -13.13 -18.44 7.43
N VAL A 126 -12.30 -17.48 7.06
CA VAL A 126 -11.71 -17.35 5.71
C VAL A 126 -10.90 -18.59 5.36
N ARG A 127 -10.05 -19.09 6.26
CA ARG A 127 -9.30 -20.34 6.05
C ARG A 127 -10.21 -21.51 5.69
N GLU A 128 -11.28 -21.73 6.46
CA GLU A 128 -12.22 -22.82 6.17
C GLU A 128 -12.99 -22.60 4.86
N LYS A 129 -13.28 -21.35 4.52
CA LYS A 129 -13.90 -20.99 3.23
C LYS A 129 -12.96 -21.27 2.06
N LEU A 130 -11.69 -20.86 2.15
CA LEU A 130 -10.69 -21.03 1.09
C LEU A 130 -10.50 -22.50 0.68
N ARG A 131 -10.63 -23.44 1.62
CA ARG A 131 -10.59 -24.89 1.31
C ARG A 131 -11.73 -25.38 0.41
N LYS A 132 -12.81 -24.59 0.29
CA LYS A 132 -14.05 -24.96 -0.40
C LYS A 132 -14.33 -24.11 -1.65
N ILE A 133 -13.55 -23.06 -1.91
CA ILE A 133 -13.82 -22.18 -3.05
C ILE A 133 -13.28 -22.73 -4.36
N ASN A 134 -13.91 -22.30 -5.45
CA ASN A 134 -13.37 -22.48 -6.79
C ASN A 134 -12.41 -21.33 -7.13
N TYR A 135 -11.14 -21.66 -7.39
CA TYR A 135 -10.09 -20.72 -7.76
C TYR A 135 -10.08 -20.36 -9.25
N SER A 136 -11.00 -20.86 -10.08
CA SER A 136 -11.06 -20.49 -11.50
C SER A 136 -11.11 -18.97 -11.79
N PRO A 137 -11.68 -18.10 -10.94
CA PRO A 137 -11.64 -16.65 -11.16
C PRO A 137 -10.23 -16.06 -11.29
N THR A 138 -9.20 -16.65 -10.68
CA THR A 138 -7.81 -16.13 -10.79
C THR A 138 -7.28 -16.19 -12.22
N LYS A 139 -7.71 -17.18 -13.02
CA LYS A 139 -7.38 -17.26 -14.45
C LYS A 139 -7.95 -16.07 -15.24
N LYS A 140 -9.07 -15.52 -14.79
CA LYS A 140 -9.69 -14.33 -15.38
C LYS A 140 -8.88 -13.07 -15.02
N THR A 141 -8.35 -12.99 -13.80
CA THR A 141 -7.40 -11.94 -13.37
C THR A 141 -6.15 -11.95 -14.24
N ASP A 142 -5.58 -13.14 -14.47
CA ASP A 142 -4.42 -13.36 -15.34
C ASP A 142 -4.68 -12.91 -16.79
N LEU A 143 -5.85 -13.24 -17.34
CA LEU A 143 -6.26 -12.86 -18.68
C LEU A 143 -6.41 -11.34 -18.80
N TYR A 144 -7.07 -10.70 -17.82
CA TYR A 144 -7.22 -9.24 -17.80
C TYR A 144 -5.89 -8.54 -17.70
N HIS A 145 -5.00 -8.95 -16.80
CA HIS A 145 -3.67 -8.36 -16.66
C HIS A 145 -2.88 -8.46 -17.98
N SER A 146 -2.89 -9.64 -18.61
CA SER A 146 -2.16 -9.88 -19.86
C SER A 146 -2.74 -9.05 -21.02
N GLY A 147 -4.07 -8.92 -21.08
CA GLY A 147 -4.75 -8.07 -22.06
C GLY A 147 -4.45 -6.58 -21.85
N ILE A 148 -4.41 -6.12 -20.60
CA ILE A 148 -4.04 -4.73 -20.26
C ILE A 148 -2.59 -4.45 -20.66
N LEU A 149 -1.66 -5.36 -20.36
CA LEU A 149 -0.26 -5.24 -20.77
C LEU A 149 -0.14 -5.13 -22.31
N ALA A 150 -0.79 -6.03 -23.06
CA ALA A 150 -0.82 -5.95 -24.51
C ALA A 150 -1.41 -4.61 -25.01
N SER A 151 -2.46 -4.12 -24.35
CA SER A 151 -3.10 -2.84 -24.70
C SER A 151 -2.15 -1.65 -24.54
N VAL A 152 -1.30 -1.63 -23.50
CA VAL A 152 -0.29 -0.57 -23.31
C VAL A 152 0.62 -0.47 -24.54
N PHE A 153 1.15 -1.60 -25.00
CA PHE A 153 2.06 -1.65 -26.16
C PHE A 153 1.33 -1.30 -27.47
N ILE A 154 0.16 -1.88 -27.72
CA ILE A 154 -0.61 -1.65 -28.95
C ILE A 154 -1.05 -0.18 -29.06
N LEU A 155 -1.62 0.40 -27.99
CA LEU A 155 -2.10 1.78 -28.01
C LEU A 155 -0.96 2.79 -28.08
N SER A 156 0.17 2.50 -27.41
CA SER A 156 1.38 3.31 -27.50
C SER A 156 1.97 3.27 -28.91
N TRP A 157 1.96 2.09 -29.56
CA TRP A 157 2.39 1.93 -30.94
C TRP A 157 1.50 2.73 -31.89
N ILE A 158 0.17 2.58 -31.80
CA ILE A 158 -0.79 3.34 -32.63
C ILE A 158 -0.61 4.84 -32.40
N GLY A 159 -0.52 5.27 -31.14
CA GLY A 159 -0.32 6.68 -30.79
C GLY A 159 0.97 7.25 -31.36
N THR A 160 2.03 6.45 -31.43
CA THR A 160 3.32 6.87 -31.96
C THR A 160 3.33 6.86 -33.49
N ALA A 161 2.95 5.75 -34.12
CA ALA A 161 2.96 5.56 -35.58
C ALA A 161 2.05 6.56 -36.31
N TYR A 162 0.90 6.89 -35.71
CA TYR A 162 -0.07 7.83 -36.30
C TYR A 162 -0.08 9.21 -35.63
N SER A 163 0.89 9.49 -34.73
CA SER A 163 0.94 10.74 -33.96
C SER A 163 -0.35 11.11 -33.22
N SER A 164 -1.16 10.11 -32.83
CA SER A 164 -2.46 10.32 -32.17
C SER A 164 -2.31 10.55 -30.66
N TYR A 165 -2.63 11.76 -30.20
CA TYR A 165 -2.66 12.07 -28.76
C TYR A 165 -3.74 11.29 -28.01
N LEU A 166 -4.89 11.02 -28.63
CA LEU A 166 -5.95 10.23 -28.02
C LEU A 166 -5.47 8.80 -27.74
N ALA A 167 -4.79 8.16 -28.70
CA ALA A 167 -4.26 6.82 -28.51
C ALA A 167 -3.16 6.78 -27.43
N LYS A 168 -2.28 7.81 -27.36
CA LYS A 168 -1.31 7.95 -26.26
C LYS A 168 -1.98 8.13 -24.90
N ALA A 169 -3.07 8.91 -24.83
CA ALA A 169 -3.83 9.09 -23.60
C ALA A 169 -4.50 7.78 -23.14
N LEU A 170 -5.10 7.03 -24.07
CA LEU A 170 -5.65 5.70 -23.78
C LEU A 170 -4.56 4.72 -23.36
N ALA A 171 -3.38 4.77 -23.98
CA ALA A 171 -2.23 3.97 -23.55
C ALA A 171 -1.80 4.31 -22.11
N GLY A 172 -1.77 5.60 -21.75
CA GLY A 172 -1.50 6.05 -20.39
C GLY A 172 -2.55 5.54 -19.39
N LEU A 173 -3.84 5.60 -19.74
CA LEU A 173 -4.90 5.01 -18.93
C LEU A 173 -4.71 3.49 -18.74
N THR A 174 -4.35 2.76 -19.80
CA THR A 174 -4.04 1.33 -19.68
C THR A 174 -2.78 1.06 -18.87
N LEU A 175 -1.79 1.96 -18.86
CA LEU A 175 -0.61 1.86 -18.01
C LEU A 175 -0.97 2.03 -16.52
N CYS A 176 -1.88 2.95 -16.20
CA CYS A 176 -2.47 3.06 -14.87
C CYS A 176 -3.17 1.74 -14.46
N TYR A 177 -4.00 1.18 -15.34
CA TYR A 177 -4.68 -0.10 -15.07
C TYR A 177 -3.69 -1.26 -14.94
N LEU A 178 -2.58 -1.24 -15.68
CA LEU A 178 -1.52 -2.22 -15.55
C LEU A 178 -0.86 -2.14 -14.18
N ALA A 179 -0.56 -0.92 -13.70
CA ALA A 179 0.01 -0.68 -12.38
C ALA A 179 -0.92 -1.17 -11.26
N ASN A 180 -2.20 -0.78 -11.32
CA ASN A 180 -3.22 -1.23 -10.35
C ASN A 180 -3.43 -2.74 -10.40
N SER A 181 -3.37 -3.36 -11.59
CA SER A 181 -3.47 -4.81 -11.70
C SER A 181 -2.20 -5.53 -11.25
N ALA A 182 -1.01 -4.97 -11.45
CA ALA A 182 0.26 -5.54 -11.01
C ALA A 182 0.37 -5.59 -9.48
N HIS A 183 -0.33 -4.69 -8.79
CA HIS A 183 -0.42 -4.66 -7.33
C HIS A 183 -0.93 -5.97 -6.71
N ASN A 184 -1.94 -6.60 -7.32
CA ASN A 184 -2.37 -7.95 -6.97
C ASN A 184 -1.21 -8.94 -6.88
N TYR A 185 -0.26 -8.87 -7.81
CA TYR A 185 0.79 -9.86 -7.98
C TYR A 185 2.02 -9.59 -7.12
N PHE A 186 2.32 -8.34 -6.75
CA PHE A 186 3.47 -8.08 -5.88
C PHE A 186 3.19 -8.41 -4.41
N HIS A 187 1.92 -8.52 -3.99
CA HIS A 187 1.55 -9.08 -2.68
C HIS A 187 1.64 -10.61 -2.63
N GLN A 188 1.52 -11.25 -3.79
CA GLN A 188 1.58 -12.71 -3.92
C GLN A 188 3.03 -13.22 -3.95
N ARG A 189 3.16 -14.56 -3.98
CA ARG A 189 4.41 -15.24 -4.30
C ARG A 189 5.02 -14.66 -5.59
N ASP A 190 6.35 -14.54 -5.61
CA ASP A 190 7.12 -14.10 -6.77
C ASP A 190 6.63 -14.75 -8.07
N ASN A 191 6.28 -13.90 -9.02
CA ASN A 191 5.75 -14.25 -10.33
C ASN A 191 6.12 -13.16 -11.33
N TRP A 192 6.06 -13.45 -12.62
CA TRP A 192 6.54 -12.50 -13.62
C TRP A 192 5.66 -11.24 -13.76
N ARG A 193 4.38 -11.29 -13.36
CA ARG A 193 3.43 -10.18 -13.53
C ARG A 193 3.71 -9.04 -12.57
N MET A 194 4.34 -9.29 -11.43
CA MET A 194 4.78 -8.22 -10.53
C MET A 194 5.74 -7.23 -11.22
N TYR A 195 6.57 -7.71 -12.16
CA TYR A 195 7.54 -6.88 -12.87
C TYR A 195 6.89 -5.89 -13.86
N THR A 196 5.65 -6.12 -14.29
CA THR A 196 4.95 -5.20 -15.20
C THR A 196 4.66 -3.86 -14.53
N PHE A 197 4.62 -3.82 -13.20
CA PHE A 197 4.54 -2.59 -12.41
C PHE A 197 5.68 -1.63 -12.74
N ASN A 198 6.89 -2.14 -13.05
CA ASN A 198 8.05 -1.30 -13.33
C ASN A 198 7.94 -0.51 -14.64
N LEU A 199 7.01 -0.83 -15.54
CA LEU A 199 6.73 0.00 -16.72
C LEU A 199 6.29 1.43 -16.37
N THR A 200 5.86 1.66 -15.12
CA THR A 200 5.51 2.97 -14.57
C THR A 200 6.71 3.83 -14.16
N LEU A 201 7.96 3.34 -14.25
CA LEU A 201 9.14 3.92 -13.58
C LEU A 201 9.16 3.78 -12.05
N MET A 202 8.08 3.34 -11.41
CA MET A 202 8.13 2.89 -10.01
C MET A 202 8.77 1.49 -9.94
N ASN A 203 9.04 1.00 -8.73
CA ASN A 203 9.67 -0.31 -8.54
C ASN A 203 8.84 -1.17 -7.59
N PHE A 204 8.50 -2.40 -8.02
CA PHE A 204 7.70 -3.33 -7.22
C PHE A 204 8.36 -3.69 -5.87
N ARG A 205 9.70 -3.69 -5.76
CA ARG A 205 10.42 -3.93 -4.51
C ARG A 205 10.14 -2.83 -3.50
N ASN A 206 10.25 -1.58 -3.94
CA ASN A 206 9.93 -0.44 -3.08
C ASN A 206 8.45 -0.46 -2.69
N TRP A 207 7.56 -0.83 -3.61
CA TRP A 207 6.13 -0.97 -3.32
C TRP A 207 5.78 -2.15 -2.40
N ARG A 208 6.57 -3.24 -2.39
CA ARG A 208 6.44 -4.28 -1.37
C ARG A 208 6.75 -3.75 0.02
N ILE A 209 7.63 -2.76 0.16
CA ILE A 209 7.89 -2.11 1.45
C ILE A 209 6.85 -1.03 1.73
N SER A 210 6.74 -0.01 0.86
CA SER A 210 5.87 1.15 1.09
C SER A 210 4.40 0.80 1.13
N HIS A 211 3.97 -0.08 0.23
CA HIS A 211 2.57 -0.44 0.13
C HIS A 211 2.27 -1.67 0.98
N ALA A 212 2.94 -2.81 0.73
CA ALA A 212 2.54 -4.08 1.36
C ALA A 212 2.94 -4.22 2.83
N LEU A 213 4.14 -3.80 3.24
CA LEU A 213 4.58 -3.91 4.64
C LEU A 213 4.21 -2.69 5.48
N SER A 214 4.06 -1.52 4.86
CA SER A 214 3.76 -0.28 5.55
C SER A 214 2.29 0.10 5.42
N HIS A 215 1.82 0.52 4.24
CA HIS A 215 0.46 1.00 4.06
C HIS A 215 -0.63 -0.04 4.33
N HIS A 216 -0.47 -1.30 3.93
CA HIS A 216 -1.44 -2.38 4.20
C HIS A 216 -1.52 -2.78 5.67
N VAL A 217 -0.44 -2.55 6.41
CA VAL A 217 -0.34 -2.99 7.80
C VAL A 217 -0.73 -1.88 8.75
N TYR A 218 -0.35 -0.66 8.42
CA TYR A 218 -0.48 0.53 9.26
C TYR A 218 -1.15 1.71 8.52
N PRO A 219 -2.22 1.49 7.71
CA PRO A 219 -2.80 2.53 6.85
C PRO A 219 -3.16 3.78 7.64
N ASN A 220 -2.92 4.95 7.07
CA ASN A 220 -3.24 6.28 7.65
C ASN A 220 -2.59 6.60 9.01
N SER A 221 -1.70 5.75 9.53
CA SER A 221 -0.93 6.04 10.74
C SER A 221 0.35 6.81 10.42
N LEU A 222 1.06 7.26 11.45
CA LEU A 222 2.41 7.81 11.28
C LEU A 222 3.44 6.77 10.82
N HIS A 223 3.13 5.47 10.89
CA HIS A 223 3.94 4.38 10.33
C HIS A 223 3.61 4.08 8.86
N ASP A 224 2.58 4.72 8.29
CA ASP A 224 2.26 4.67 6.87
C ASP A 224 3.30 5.49 6.08
N LEU A 225 4.12 4.78 5.33
CA LEU A 225 5.16 5.37 4.50
C LEU A 225 4.53 6.16 3.36
N GLU A 226 3.38 5.72 2.81
CA GLU A 226 2.71 6.43 1.73
C GLU A 226 2.17 7.77 2.21
N LEU A 227 1.65 7.85 3.44
CA LEU A 227 1.30 9.12 4.07
C LEU A 227 2.50 10.09 4.11
N SER A 228 3.66 9.56 4.49
CA SER A 228 4.89 10.33 4.72
C SER A 228 5.59 10.76 3.43
N MET A 229 5.57 9.92 2.39
CA MET A 229 6.24 10.16 1.12
C MET A 229 5.62 11.30 0.32
N PHE A 230 4.34 11.61 0.57
CA PHE A 230 3.68 12.75 -0.07
C PHE A 230 3.89 14.07 0.69
N GLU A 231 4.41 14.05 1.92
CA GLU A 231 4.73 15.26 2.67
C GLU A 231 6.00 15.93 2.12
N PRO A 232 6.09 17.27 2.13
CA PRO A 232 5.11 18.23 2.64
C PRO A 232 4.00 18.60 1.63
N PHE A 233 3.93 17.99 0.45
CA PHE A 233 3.04 18.43 -0.62
C PHE A 233 1.57 18.05 -0.37
N LEU A 234 1.31 16.84 0.10
CA LEU A 234 -0.01 16.36 0.52
C LEU A 234 0.10 15.90 1.98
N CYS A 235 -0.77 16.43 2.85
CA CYS A 235 -0.75 16.13 4.28
C CYS A 235 -2.16 15.77 4.75
N TRP A 236 -2.38 14.50 5.10
CA TRP A 236 -3.68 14.03 5.61
C TRP A 236 -3.74 13.88 7.13
N VAL A 237 -2.61 13.97 7.85
CA VAL A 237 -2.64 14.02 9.32
C VAL A 237 -3.37 15.31 9.76
N PRO A 238 -4.46 15.23 10.53
CA PRO A 238 -5.28 16.38 10.90
C PRO A 238 -4.66 17.16 12.08
N SER A 239 -3.50 17.76 11.84
CA SER A 239 -2.80 18.59 12.83
C SER A 239 -2.14 19.81 12.16
N PRO A 240 -2.15 20.99 12.83
CA PRO A 240 -1.52 22.19 12.33
C PRO A 240 0.02 22.08 12.31
N HIS A 241 0.61 21.17 13.09
CA HIS A 241 2.06 20.92 13.09
C HIS A 241 2.56 20.30 11.77
N TYR A 242 1.73 19.49 11.10
CA TYR A 242 2.07 18.92 9.78
C TYR A 242 1.76 19.89 8.64
N ALA A 243 0.60 20.55 8.70
CA ALA A 243 0.23 21.57 7.72
C ALA A 243 -0.75 22.60 8.29
N GLY A 244 -0.37 23.86 8.24
CA GLY A 244 -1.27 24.99 8.48
C GLY A 244 -2.24 25.22 7.31
N ARG A 245 -3.21 26.11 7.52
CA ARG A 245 -4.32 26.38 6.59
C ARG A 245 -3.89 26.67 5.15
N VAL A 246 -2.87 27.50 4.96
CA VAL A 246 -2.38 27.88 3.61
C VAL A 246 -1.80 26.67 2.88
N LYS A 247 -0.93 25.90 3.54
CA LYS A 247 -0.30 24.70 2.98
C LYS A 247 -1.33 23.65 2.57
N ARG A 248 -2.39 23.47 3.36
CA ARG A 248 -3.50 22.56 3.03
C ARG A 248 -4.25 22.96 1.75
N TRP A 249 -4.52 24.24 1.56
CA TRP A 249 -5.10 24.72 0.30
C TRP A 249 -4.15 24.54 -0.89
N ILE A 250 -2.84 24.76 -0.69
CA ILE A 250 -1.82 24.46 -1.69
C ILE A 250 -1.86 22.97 -2.05
N SER A 251 -1.96 22.06 -1.08
CA SER A 251 -2.08 20.62 -1.31
C SER A 251 -3.24 20.29 -2.25
N VAL A 252 -4.42 20.88 -2.03
CA VAL A 252 -5.60 20.65 -2.89
C VAL A 252 -5.32 21.12 -4.32
N VAL A 253 -4.78 22.33 -4.49
CA VAL A 253 -4.53 22.91 -5.83
C VAL A 253 -3.42 22.18 -6.58
N ILE A 254 -2.36 21.75 -5.88
CA ILE A 254 -1.19 21.12 -6.51
C ILE A 254 -1.36 19.61 -6.73
N SER A 255 -2.33 18.96 -6.07
CA SER A 255 -2.57 17.51 -6.16
C SER A 255 -2.57 16.99 -7.61
N PRO A 256 -3.32 17.57 -8.58
CA PRO A 256 -3.30 17.10 -9.97
C PRO A 256 -1.92 17.15 -10.63
N ILE A 257 -1.14 18.20 -10.35
CA ILE A 257 0.22 18.37 -10.87
C ILE A 257 1.13 17.31 -10.25
N PHE A 258 1.02 17.10 -8.94
CA PHE A 258 1.79 16.10 -8.24
C PHE A 258 1.52 14.69 -8.81
N TYR A 259 0.27 14.36 -9.15
CA TYR A 259 -0.07 13.06 -9.74
C TYR A 259 0.66 12.82 -11.07
N VAL A 260 0.72 13.82 -11.97
CA VAL A 260 1.40 13.74 -13.28
C VAL A 260 2.88 13.37 -13.14
N PHE A 261 3.56 13.85 -12.10
CA PHE A 261 4.99 13.64 -11.93
C PHE A 261 5.35 12.49 -10.98
N SER A 262 4.36 11.86 -10.32
CA SER A 262 4.59 10.84 -9.28
C SER A 262 5.51 9.69 -9.72
N PHE A 263 5.30 9.15 -10.93
CA PHE A 263 6.13 8.12 -11.54
C PHE A 263 7.59 8.56 -11.74
N SER A 264 7.79 9.72 -12.37
CA SER A 264 9.12 10.27 -12.64
C SER A 264 9.85 10.65 -11.35
N VAL A 265 9.15 11.24 -10.38
CA VAL A 265 9.72 11.61 -9.07
C VAL A 265 10.18 10.36 -8.33
N ALA A 266 9.35 9.30 -8.29
CA ALA A 266 9.72 8.04 -7.65
C ALA A 266 10.99 7.42 -8.26
N PHE A 267 11.17 7.52 -9.58
CA PHE A 267 12.40 7.07 -10.24
C PHE A 267 13.60 7.96 -9.96
N LEU A 268 13.44 9.27 -10.11
CA LEU A 268 14.51 10.25 -9.86
C LEU A 268 15.02 10.17 -8.42
N GLN A 269 14.12 9.99 -7.45
CA GLN A 269 14.50 9.78 -6.04
C GLN A 269 15.42 8.57 -5.87
N ARG A 270 15.08 7.43 -6.49
CA ARG A 270 15.93 6.22 -6.44
C ARG A 270 17.27 6.43 -7.13
N VAL A 271 17.30 7.08 -8.30
CA VAL A 271 18.54 7.40 -9.02
C VAL A 271 19.44 8.31 -8.18
N VAL A 272 18.90 9.41 -7.65
CA VAL A 272 19.67 10.37 -6.84
C VAL A 272 20.19 9.70 -5.57
N ALA A 273 19.37 8.92 -4.87
CA ALA A 273 19.79 8.18 -3.69
C ALA A 273 20.90 7.16 -4.02
N SER A 274 20.79 6.48 -5.16
CA SER A 274 21.77 5.51 -5.64
C SER A 274 23.12 6.12 -5.98
N LEU A 275 23.12 7.32 -6.55
CA LEU A 275 24.34 8.06 -6.86
C LEU A 275 24.96 8.73 -5.62
N SER A 276 24.14 9.08 -4.62
CA SER A 276 24.59 9.87 -3.47
C SER A 276 24.95 9.06 -2.23
N LYS A 277 24.38 7.86 -2.05
CA LYS A 277 24.52 7.05 -0.83
C LYS A 277 24.91 5.60 -1.13
N GLU A 278 23.91 4.77 -1.43
CA GLU A 278 24.04 3.33 -1.66
C GLU A 278 23.20 2.96 -2.86
N ASN A 279 23.67 2.05 -3.72
CA ASN A 279 22.93 1.68 -4.93
C ASN A 279 21.59 1.03 -4.57
N LEU A 280 20.50 1.70 -4.91
CA LEU A 280 19.12 1.23 -4.77
C LEU A 280 18.52 0.72 -6.09
N MET A 281 19.27 0.83 -7.19
CA MET A 281 18.82 0.39 -8.52
C MET A 281 19.14 -1.09 -8.74
N TYR A 282 18.19 -1.81 -9.35
CA TYR A 282 18.30 -3.21 -9.74
C TYR A 282 18.14 -3.36 -11.26
N TRP A 283 18.40 -4.56 -11.78
CA TRP A 283 18.19 -4.84 -13.21
C TRP A 283 16.75 -4.54 -13.65
N ASP A 284 15.79 -4.75 -12.74
CA ASP A 284 14.37 -4.54 -13.01
C ASP A 284 13.99 -3.05 -13.15
N ASP A 285 14.87 -2.11 -12.79
CA ASP A 285 14.70 -0.69 -13.11
C ASP A 285 14.96 -0.36 -14.60
N LEU A 286 15.47 -1.31 -15.39
CA LEU A 286 15.63 -1.16 -16.85
C LEU A 286 14.36 -1.54 -17.63
N ILE A 287 13.41 -2.26 -17.01
CA ILE A 287 12.13 -2.65 -17.62
C ILE A 287 11.38 -1.48 -18.26
N PRO A 288 11.25 -0.29 -17.63
CA PRO A 288 10.54 0.82 -18.26
C PRO A 288 11.09 1.25 -19.63
N ILE A 289 12.38 1.00 -19.92
CA ILE A 289 13.02 1.35 -21.20
C ILE A 289 12.54 0.42 -22.34
N THR A 290 11.92 -0.71 -22.02
CA THR A 290 11.41 -1.65 -23.04
C THR A 290 10.33 -1.02 -23.93
N LEU A 291 9.46 -0.17 -23.38
CA LEU A 291 8.40 0.50 -24.14
C LEU A 291 8.95 1.52 -25.16
N PRO A 292 9.76 2.55 -24.79
CA PRO A 292 10.31 3.47 -25.78
C PRO A 292 11.22 2.78 -26.79
N LEU A 293 11.96 1.73 -26.39
CA LEU A 293 12.76 0.92 -27.31
C LEU A 293 11.89 0.21 -28.34
N PHE A 294 10.80 -0.44 -27.90
CA PHE A 294 9.83 -1.06 -28.79
C PHE A 294 9.24 -0.06 -29.77
N LEU A 295 8.83 1.14 -29.30
CA LEU A 295 8.28 2.19 -30.15
C LEU A 295 9.29 2.64 -31.20
N TYR A 296 10.54 2.90 -30.80
CA TYR A 296 11.61 3.31 -31.70
C TYR A 296 11.89 2.27 -32.79
N LEU A 297 11.98 0.99 -32.43
CA LEU A 297 12.33 -0.08 -33.35
C LEU A 297 11.21 -0.47 -34.33
N THR A 298 9.93 -0.20 -33.99
CA THR A 298 8.79 -0.77 -34.72
C THR A 298 7.90 0.25 -35.43
N THR A 299 8.09 1.56 -35.21
CA THR A 299 7.25 2.61 -35.82
C THR A 299 7.96 3.41 -36.89
N GLY A 300 9.29 3.28 -37.03
CA GLY A 300 10.10 4.06 -37.97
C GLY A 300 10.30 5.53 -37.59
N VAL A 301 9.81 5.97 -36.43
CA VAL A 301 10.02 7.34 -35.92
C VAL A 301 11.44 7.51 -35.36
N GLY A 302 11.94 8.74 -35.31
CA GLY A 302 13.22 9.05 -34.66
C GLY A 302 13.18 8.83 -33.13
N LEU A 303 14.34 8.58 -32.52
CA LEU A 303 14.48 8.31 -31.08
C LEU A 303 13.80 9.37 -30.20
N SER A 304 13.97 10.65 -30.53
CA SER A 304 13.34 11.76 -29.79
C SER A 304 11.81 11.64 -29.79
N ALA A 305 11.19 11.31 -30.92
CA ALA A 305 9.75 11.16 -31.02
C ALA A 305 9.23 9.96 -30.22
N ALA A 306 9.96 8.84 -30.22
CA ALA A 306 9.63 7.66 -29.40
C ALA A 306 9.70 7.99 -27.90
N LEU A 307 10.76 8.70 -27.46
CA LEU A 307 10.91 9.13 -26.07
C LEU A 307 9.81 10.11 -25.65
N TRP A 308 9.47 11.09 -26.48
CA TRP A 308 8.36 12.01 -26.20
C TRP A 308 7.02 11.29 -26.10
N SER A 309 6.77 10.31 -26.98
CA SER A 309 5.55 9.49 -26.91
C SER A 309 5.49 8.72 -25.58
N TRP A 310 6.59 8.09 -25.18
CA TRP A 310 6.68 7.39 -23.90
C TRP A 310 6.45 8.30 -22.69
N LEU A 311 7.07 9.50 -22.67
CA LEU A 311 6.86 10.49 -21.60
C LEU A 311 5.40 10.94 -21.52
N HIS A 312 4.69 11.07 -22.64
CA HIS A 312 3.25 11.38 -22.63
C HIS A 312 2.44 10.24 -21.99
N VAL A 313 2.72 8.99 -22.35
CA VAL A 313 2.06 7.81 -21.78
C VAL A 313 2.31 7.73 -20.27
N LEU A 314 3.55 7.97 -19.83
CA LEU A 314 3.91 8.03 -18.41
C LEU A 314 3.16 9.14 -17.67
N ALA A 315 3.13 10.36 -18.22
CA ALA A 315 2.46 11.50 -17.58
C ALA A 315 0.95 11.26 -17.38
N VAL A 316 0.29 10.71 -18.40
CA VAL A 316 -1.14 10.37 -18.32
C VAL A 316 -1.37 9.20 -17.37
N GLY A 317 -0.53 8.16 -17.44
CA GLY A 317 -0.61 7.02 -16.54
C GLY A 317 -0.42 7.41 -15.07
N ALA A 318 0.59 8.24 -14.79
CA ALA A 318 0.88 8.76 -13.45
C ALA A 318 -0.29 9.59 -12.90
N PHE A 319 -0.88 10.47 -13.73
CA PHE A 319 -2.05 11.25 -13.36
C PHE A 319 -3.21 10.35 -12.92
N PHE A 320 -3.60 9.37 -13.76
CA PHE A 320 -4.72 8.49 -13.44
C PHE A 320 -4.41 7.54 -12.28
N PHE A 321 -3.17 7.08 -12.15
CA PHE A 321 -2.75 6.23 -11.03
C PHE A 321 -2.85 7.00 -9.70
N GLY A 322 -2.28 8.20 -9.63
CA GLY A 322 -2.39 9.07 -8.45
C GLY A 322 -3.84 9.46 -8.16
N PHE A 323 -4.60 9.83 -9.19
CA PHE A 323 -6.02 10.17 -9.04
C PHE A 323 -6.82 9.00 -8.49
N ILE A 324 -6.74 7.80 -9.08
CA ILE A 324 -7.47 6.62 -8.61
C ILE A 324 -6.99 6.21 -7.22
N GLY A 325 -5.67 6.01 -7.03
CA GLY A 325 -5.10 5.50 -5.78
C GLY A 325 -5.40 6.40 -4.57
N LEU A 326 -5.22 7.72 -4.70
CA LEU A 326 -5.43 8.67 -3.61
C LEU A 326 -6.89 9.08 -3.41
N THR A 327 -7.81 8.65 -4.29
CA THR A 327 -9.26 8.87 -4.14
C THR A 327 -10.06 7.56 -4.19
N ALA A 328 -9.42 6.44 -3.83
CA ALA A 328 -10.09 5.13 -3.83
C ALA A 328 -10.74 4.79 -2.49
N ALA A 329 -10.06 4.96 -1.36
CA ALA A 329 -10.53 4.31 -0.14
C ALA A 329 -10.05 4.88 1.22
N HIS A 330 -8.93 5.62 1.28
CA HIS A 330 -8.25 5.90 2.56
C HIS A 330 -8.35 7.33 3.09
N HIS A 331 -8.69 8.30 2.24
CA HIS A 331 -8.64 9.72 2.63
C HIS A 331 -10.03 10.33 2.65
N ASP A 332 -10.65 10.35 3.83
CA ASP A 332 -11.93 10.99 4.10
C ASP A 332 -11.99 11.39 5.59
N PRO A 333 -12.64 12.50 5.99
CA PRO A 333 -12.78 12.90 7.40
C PRO A 333 -13.42 11.86 8.31
N ARG A 334 -14.21 10.93 7.75
CA ARG A 334 -14.85 9.82 8.48
C ARG A 334 -13.89 8.64 8.70
N ILE A 335 -12.75 8.63 8.01
CA ILE A 335 -11.75 7.57 8.09
C ILE A 335 -10.71 7.94 9.15
N LEU A 336 -10.33 6.96 9.97
CA LEU A 336 -9.30 7.13 10.98
C LEU A 336 -7.95 7.51 10.35
N HIS A 337 -7.36 8.60 10.85
CA HIS A 337 -5.97 8.97 10.59
C HIS A 337 -5.25 9.17 11.93
N ASP A 338 -3.93 8.95 11.98
CA ASP A 338 -3.18 9.24 13.21
C ASP A 338 -3.38 10.70 13.63
N GLY A 339 -3.51 10.92 14.94
CA GLY A 339 -4.01 12.15 15.53
C GLY A 339 -5.47 12.03 16.01
N ASP A 340 -6.28 11.22 15.33
CA ASP A 340 -7.65 10.92 15.75
C ASP A 340 -7.69 10.00 16.97
N ALA A 341 -8.80 10.05 17.70
CA ALA A 341 -9.07 9.13 18.80
C ALA A 341 -9.20 7.70 18.27
N GLN A 342 -8.40 6.81 18.84
CA GLN A 342 -8.30 5.42 18.41
C GLN A 342 -9.36 4.54 19.11
N ARG A 343 -9.75 3.44 18.46
CA ARG A 343 -10.59 2.40 19.08
C ARG A 343 -9.95 1.83 20.34
N LYS A 344 -10.77 1.45 21.32
CA LYS A 344 -10.27 1.00 22.63
C LYS A 344 -9.74 -0.43 22.63
N ASP A 345 -10.37 -1.35 21.88
CA ASP A 345 -10.00 -2.76 21.82
C ASP A 345 -8.67 -3.03 21.07
N ARG A 346 -8.25 -2.07 20.23
CA ARG A 346 -7.05 -2.11 19.40
C ARG A 346 -6.97 -3.33 18.47
N ASP A 347 -8.10 -3.95 18.12
CA ASP A 347 -8.12 -5.08 17.20
C ASP A 347 -7.59 -4.64 15.83
N TRP A 348 -6.56 -5.32 15.33
CA TRP A 348 -5.91 -4.96 14.08
C TRP A 348 -6.85 -5.01 12.86
N GLY A 349 -7.74 -6.01 12.80
CA GLY A 349 -8.65 -6.17 11.67
C GLY A 349 -9.75 -5.10 11.65
N LEU A 350 -10.26 -4.71 12.81
CA LEU A 350 -11.20 -3.60 12.88
C LEU A 350 -10.52 -2.26 12.62
N TYR A 351 -9.24 -2.08 12.99
CA TYR A 351 -8.44 -0.92 12.59
C TYR A 351 -8.32 -0.81 11.05
N GLN A 352 -8.15 -1.91 10.33
CA GLN A 352 -8.18 -1.90 8.86
C GLN A 352 -9.53 -1.38 8.33
N LEU A 353 -10.65 -1.74 8.95
CA LEU A 353 -11.98 -1.25 8.57
C LEU A 353 -12.18 0.23 8.93
N ASP A 354 -11.63 0.69 10.04
CA ASP A 354 -11.70 2.10 10.48
C ASP A 354 -10.93 3.04 9.53
N THR A 355 -9.92 2.51 8.85
CA THR A 355 -9.04 3.24 7.91
C THR A 355 -9.48 3.14 6.45
N ILE A 356 -10.64 2.51 6.16
CA ILE A 356 -11.15 2.26 4.80
C ILE A 356 -12.62 2.60 4.67
N ILE A 357 -12.99 3.18 3.52
CA ILE A 357 -14.36 3.14 2.98
C ILE A 357 -14.29 2.54 1.57
N ASP A 358 -15.03 1.48 1.29
CA ASP A 358 -14.94 0.75 0.02
C ASP A 358 -15.64 1.48 -1.14
N ARG A 359 -15.28 1.08 -2.37
CA ARG A 359 -15.84 1.60 -3.63
C ARG A 359 -17.00 0.75 -4.13
N ARG A 360 -18.25 1.10 -3.74
CA ARG A 360 -19.44 0.33 -4.12
C ARG A 360 -19.69 0.31 -5.64
N ASP A 361 -19.32 1.39 -6.33
CA ASP A 361 -19.62 1.62 -7.74
C ASP A 361 -18.89 0.71 -8.73
N VAL A 362 -17.88 -0.04 -8.26
CA VAL A 362 -17.04 -0.91 -9.13
C VAL A 362 -17.16 -2.40 -8.82
N LYS A 363 -17.74 -2.79 -7.66
CA LYS A 363 -17.80 -4.18 -7.18
C LYS A 363 -18.53 -5.16 -8.09
N TRP A 364 -19.37 -4.66 -9.00
CA TRP A 364 -20.11 -5.47 -9.97
C TRP A 364 -19.22 -6.03 -11.10
N SER A 365 -18.02 -5.48 -11.31
CA SER A 365 -17.10 -5.87 -12.39
C SER A 365 -15.75 -6.32 -11.85
N HIS A 366 -15.35 -7.55 -12.17
CA HIS A 366 -14.02 -8.06 -11.82
C HIS A 366 -12.90 -7.17 -12.41
N LEU A 367 -13.05 -6.70 -13.64
CA LEU A 367 -12.04 -5.81 -14.24
C LEU A 367 -11.95 -4.47 -13.48
N LEU A 368 -13.09 -3.89 -13.07
CA LEU A 368 -13.08 -2.63 -12.34
C LEU A 368 -12.56 -2.80 -10.91
N VAL A 369 -12.91 -3.90 -10.22
CA VAL A 369 -12.32 -4.24 -8.92
C VAL A 369 -10.80 -4.30 -9.00
N LEU A 370 -10.26 -5.00 -9.99
CA LEU A 370 -8.82 -5.17 -10.22
C LEU A 370 -8.09 -3.86 -10.56
N THR A 371 -8.77 -2.92 -11.22
CA THR A 371 -8.14 -1.69 -11.74
C THR A 371 -8.47 -0.43 -10.95
N HIS A 372 -9.43 -0.48 -10.02
CA HIS A 372 -9.92 0.66 -9.23
C HIS A 372 -10.09 0.33 -7.74
N PHE A 373 -9.40 -0.70 -7.22
CA PHE A 373 -9.37 -1.03 -5.79
C PHE A 373 -10.77 -1.30 -5.20
N GLY A 374 -11.56 -2.16 -5.87
CA GLY A 374 -12.98 -2.33 -5.52
C GLY A 374 -13.26 -3.07 -4.22
N ASP A 375 -12.50 -4.13 -3.93
CA ASP A 375 -12.63 -4.98 -2.74
C ASP A 375 -11.58 -4.60 -1.67
N HIS A 376 -11.39 -3.30 -1.44
CA HIS A 376 -10.22 -2.77 -0.75
C HIS A 376 -10.11 -3.23 0.70
N ALA A 377 -11.21 -3.24 1.46
CA ALA A 377 -11.22 -3.71 2.84
C ALA A 377 -10.76 -5.18 2.97
N LEU A 378 -11.29 -6.06 2.12
CA LEU A 378 -10.88 -7.46 2.09
C LEU A 378 -9.43 -7.62 1.60
N HIS A 379 -9.01 -6.78 0.67
CA HIS A 379 -7.63 -6.76 0.17
C HIS A 379 -6.65 -6.38 1.28
N HIS A 380 -6.94 -5.38 2.11
CA HIS A 380 -6.10 -5.03 3.27
C HIS A 380 -6.06 -6.13 4.34
N LEU A 381 -7.18 -6.80 4.58
CA LEU A 381 -7.25 -7.89 5.56
C LEU A 381 -6.54 -9.17 5.10
N PHE A 382 -6.51 -9.42 3.78
CA PHE A 382 -5.96 -10.63 3.14
C PHE A 382 -5.21 -10.31 1.84
N PRO A 383 -4.10 -9.56 1.89
CA PRO A 383 -3.47 -8.95 0.71
C PRO A 383 -2.84 -9.97 -0.25
N THR A 384 -2.55 -11.18 0.22
CA THR A 384 -1.94 -12.24 -0.59
C THR A 384 -2.97 -12.99 -1.45
N LEU A 385 -4.26 -12.75 -1.26
CA LEU A 385 -5.30 -13.38 -2.07
C LEU A 385 -5.55 -12.59 -3.35
N ASP A 386 -5.80 -13.32 -4.44
CA ASP A 386 -6.15 -12.72 -5.71
C ASP A 386 -7.50 -11.97 -5.63
N HIS A 387 -7.64 -10.83 -6.31
CA HIS A 387 -8.90 -10.10 -6.37
C HIS A 387 -10.09 -10.95 -6.86
N GLY A 388 -9.86 -11.94 -7.72
CA GLY A 388 -10.88 -12.89 -8.16
C GLY A 388 -11.40 -13.79 -7.02
N VAL A 389 -10.63 -13.96 -5.94
CA VAL A 389 -10.98 -14.73 -4.74
C VAL A 389 -11.70 -13.88 -3.69
N LEU A 390 -11.26 -12.63 -3.48
CA LEU A 390 -11.74 -11.77 -2.39
C LEU A 390 -13.27 -11.65 -2.34
N ARG A 391 -13.94 -11.46 -3.48
CA ARG A 391 -15.41 -11.40 -3.59
C ARG A 391 -16.16 -12.56 -2.92
N HIS A 392 -15.54 -13.73 -2.76
CA HIS A 392 -16.16 -14.90 -2.15
C HIS A 392 -16.13 -14.90 -0.62
N LEU A 393 -15.43 -13.95 -0.01
CA LEU A 393 -15.19 -13.83 1.43
C LEU A 393 -16.11 -12.83 2.13
N TYR A 394 -16.92 -12.05 1.39
CA TYR A 394 -17.91 -11.15 1.98
C TYR A 394 -18.88 -11.84 2.95
N PRO A 395 -19.36 -13.08 2.72
CA PRO A 395 -20.20 -13.76 3.70
C PRO A 395 -19.51 -13.94 5.06
N GLU A 396 -18.25 -14.37 5.05
CA GLU A 396 -17.43 -14.55 6.25
C GLU A 396 -17.12 -13.21 6.95
N LEU A 397 -16.84 -12.16 6.16
CA LEU A 397 -16.66 -10.80 6.68
C LEU A 397 -17.94 -10.29 7.34
N ASN A 398 -19.08 -10.35 6.64
CA ASN A 398 -20.37 -9.86 7.14
C ASN A 398 -20.80 -10.59 8.42
N GLN A 399 -20.63 -11.92 8.47
CA GLN A 399 -20.90 -12.68 9.68
C GLN A 399 -20.03 -12.21 10.86
N THR A 400 -18.75 -11.94 10.61
CA THR A 400 -17.83 -11.49 11.67
C THR A 400 -18.11 -10.05 12.09
N MET A 401 -18.46 -9.16 11.16
CA MET A 401 -18.87 -7.79 11.51
C MET A 401 -20.10 -7.76 12.40
N GLN A 402 -21.10 -8.61 12.15
CA GLN A 402 -22.29 -8.71 13.00
C GLN A 402 -21.95 -9.14 14.44
N GLU A 403 -20.96 -10.02 14.62
CA GLU A 403 -20.55 -10.53 15.93
C GLU A 403 -19.78 -9.50 16.77
N PHE A 404 -19.01 -8.62 16.12
CA PHE A 404 -18.13 -7.65 16.77
C PHE A 404 -18.61 -6.19 16.63
N ASP A 405 -19.86 -5.99 16.24
CA ASP A 405 -20.46 -4.66 16.01
C ASP A 405 -19.61 -3.78 15.06
N GLY A 406 -19.06 -4.41 14.02
CA GLY A 406 -18.28 -3.78 12.97
C GLY A 406 -19.14 -3.26 11.82
N GLU A 407 -18.63 -2.28 11.08
CA GLU A 407 -19.30 -1.70 9.91
C GLU A 407 -18.39 -1.73 8.68
N LEU A 408 -18.86 -2.33 7.57
CA LEU A 408 -18.25 -2.13 6.26
C LEU A 408 -18.90 -0.91 5.61
N ARG A 409 -18.14 0.17 5.56
CA ARG A 409 -18.58 1.42 4.95
C ARG A 409 -18.29 1.38 3.45
N GLU A 410 -19.21 1.90 2.64
CA GLU A 410 -19.00 2.03 1.20
C GLU A 410 -19.53 3.38 0.67
N MET A 411 -18.91 3.88 -0.39
CA MET A 411 -19.42 5.00 -1.18
C MET A 411 -19.00 4.91 -2.65
N ASN A 412 -19.44 5.85 -3.48
CA ASN A 412 -19.01 5.96 -4.88
C ASN A 412 -17.72 6.81 -5.00
N HIS A 413 -17.08 6.78 -6.17
CA HIS A 413 -15.84 7.55 -6.41
C HIS A 413 -16.01 9.06 -6.15
N TRP A 414 -17.16 9.64 -6.48
CA TRP A 414 -17.39 11.06 -6.24
C TRP A 414 -17.37 11.43 -4.75
N GLY A 415 -17.96 10.55 -3.91
CA GLY A 415 -17.85 10.67 -2.45
C GLY A 415 -16.41 10.68 -1.98
N HIS A 416 -15.58 9.79 -2.52
CA HIS A 416 -14.15 9.71 -2.18
C HIS A 416 -13.34 10.93 -2.65
N ILE A 417 -13.60 11.46 -3.84
CA ILE A 417 -12.93 12.68 -4.34
C ILE A 417 -13.25 13.86 -3.41
N LYS A 418 -14.53 14.00 -3.02
CA LYS A 418 -14.95 15.02 -2.05
C LYS A 418 -14.30 14.78 -0.68
N GLY A 419 -14.35 13.55 -0.19
CA GLY A 419 -13.75 13.12 1.08
C GLY A 419 -12.26 13.45 1.15
N GLN A 420 -11.50 13.10 0.12
CA GLN A 420 -10.07 13.36 0.08
C GLN A 420 -9.76 14.85 0.11
N THR A 421 -10.52 15.66 -0.63
CA THR A 421 -10.38 17.12 -0.59
C THR A 421 -10.68 17.67 0.80
N GLN A 422 -11.73 17.19 1.46
CA GLN A 422 -12.08 17.59 2.82
C GLN A 422 -11.00 17.16 3.82
N GLN A 423 -10.42 15.95 3.67
CA GLN A 423 -9.36 15.46 4.53
C GLN A 423 -8.07 16.28 4.38
N LEU A 424 -7.69 16.68 3.17
CA LEU A 424 -6.54 17.58 2.97
C LEU A 424 -6.73 18.91 3.71
N LEU A 425 -7.97 19.44 3.73
CA LEU A 425 -8.30 20.70 4.40
C LEU A 425 -8.50 20.56 5.92
N ARG A 426 -8.59 19.34 6.45
CA ARG A 426 -8.91 19.06 7.85
C ARG A 426 -7.74 19.40 8.77
N MET A 427 -7.94 20.29 9.74
CA MET A 427 -6.89 20.71 10.69
C MET A 427 -7.00 20.08 12.08
N GLU A 428 -8.16 19.50 12.41
CA GLU A 428 -8.47 19.05 13.77
C GLU A 428 -8.73 17.54 13.80
N ALA A 429 -8.11 16.90 14.79
CA ALA A 429 -8.32 15.51 15.14
C ALA A 429 -9.76 15.25 15.58
N ASN A 430 -10.26 14.05 15.29
CA ASN A 430 -11.59 13.62 15.68
C ASN A 430 -11.47 13.01 17.07
N PRO A 431 -12.08 13.61 18.12
CA PRO A 431 -11.97 13.11 19.48
C PRO A 431 -12.85 11.87 19.73
N VAL A 432 -13.64 11.45 18.75
CA VAL A 432 -14.59 10.34 18.87
C VAL A 432 -14.00 9.08 18.24
N PRO A 433 -13.74 8.03 19.05
CA PRO A 433 -13.26 6.76 18.51
C PRO A 433 -14.25 6.11 17.53
N PRO A 434 -13.75 5.43 16.48
CA PRO A 434 -14.55 4.52 15.69
C PRO A 434 -15.25 3.47 16.56
N GLY A 435 -16.45 3.03 16.13
CA GLY A 435 -17.28 2.07 16.88
C GLY A 435 -17.94 2.64 18.15
N SER A 436 -17.78 3.93 18.45
CA SER A 436 -18.48 4.55 19.58
C SER A 436 -19.92 4.94 19.21
N SER A 437 -20.83 4.90 20.18
CA SER A 437 -22.26 5.22 19.99
C SER A 437 -22.53 6.71 19.72
N LYS A 438 -21.55 7.58 19.96
CA LYS A 438 -21.62 9.01 19.64
C LYS A 438 -21.11 9.21 18.22
N LYS A 439 -21.94 9.70 17.30
CA LYS A 439 -21.48 10.12 15.97
C LYS A 439 -21.02 11.58 16.03
N PHE A 440 -19.86 11.88 15.46
CA PHE A 440 -19.43 13.27 15.26
C PHE A 440 -20.30 13.87 14.15
N ASN A 441 -20.92 15.04 14.40
CA ASN A 441 -21.81 15.72 13.46
C ASN A 441 -21.02 16.54 12.43
#